data_AF-A0A3M6VTN5-F1
#
_entry.id   AF-A0A3M6VTN5-F1
#
_cell.length_a   1.000
_cell.length_b   1.000
_cell.length_c   1.000
_cell.angle_alpha   90.00
_cell.angle_beta   90.00
_cell.angle_gamma   90.00
#
_symmetry.space_group_name_H-M   'P 1'
#
loop_
_entity.id
_entity.type
_entity.pdbx_description
1 polymer ?
#
loop_
_entity_poly.entity_id
_entity_poly.type
_entity_poly.pdbx_seq_one_letter_code
_entity_poly.pdbx_strand_id
1 'polypeptide(L)'
;MVLRCTLWRYRARTLLGRAVILRTIVLPLLWYTAAVTPVPASVALQVKRLCKSFLFKKTISETRDFKGTMAEEWLYRQTSSGGLGLPDPVAFSDALQLCSLRDAMCAVSVSHTVPRWFQPAFILFADPLVYGGAGFDLLYAQVPRGFTLPASWLSLGTFWIGPLRSWYKLITTHCTIADFGWAIM
;
A
#
# COMPACT_ATOMS: atom_id res chain seq x y z
N MET A 1 -12.16 4.77 12.63
CA MET A 1 -12.91 3.67 11.96
C MET A 1 -13.96 3.01 12.85
N VAL A 2 -13.68 2.75 14.15
CA VAL A 2 -14.63 2.16 15.11
C VAL A 2 -16.02 2.81 15.05
N LEU A 3 -16.09 4.14 15.12
CA LEU A 3 -17.34 4.88 15.04
C LEU A 3 -18.16 4.56 13.77
N ARG A 4 -17.49 4.38 12.62
CA ARG A 4 -18.22 3.99 11.40
C ARG A 4 -18.71 2.56 11.47
N CYS A 5 -17.90 1.64 11.98
CA CYS A 5 -18.34 0.26 12.20
C CYS A 5 -19.54 0.19 13.15
N THR A 6 -19.57 0.98 14.23
CA THR A 6 -20.70 0.97 15.19
C THR A 6 -21.97 1.53 14.55
N LEU A 7 -21.87 2.65 13.84
CA LEU A 7 -23.01 3.28 13.14
C LEU A 7 -23.65 2.35 12.08
N TRP A 8 -22.85 1.55 11.37
CA TRP A 8 -23.34 0.68 10.30
C TRP A 8 -23.58 -0.78 10.73
N ARG A 9 -23.36 -1.12 12.01
CA ARG A 9 -23.40 -2.50 12.53
C ARG A 9 -24.70 -3.24 12.20
N TYR A 10 -25.83 -2.54 12.24
CA TYR A 10 -27.17 -3.11 12.07
C TYR A 10 -27.78 -2.87 10.67
N ARG A 11 -27.03 -2.22 9.75
CA ARG A 11 -27.55 -1.84 8.43
C ARG A 11 -27.53 -2.96 7.40
N ALA A 12 -26.67 -3.97 7.58
CA ALA A 12 -26.64 -5.15 6.72
C ALA A 12 -27.02 -6.42 7.49
N ARG A 13 -27.92 -7.21 6.89
CA ARG A 13 -28.41 -8.47 7.50
C ARG A 13 -27.52 -9.67 7.17
N THR A 14 -26.94 -9.70 5.96
CA THR A 14 -26.12 -10.82 5.44
C THR A 14 -24.62 -10.61 5.65
N LEU A 15 -23.82 -11.67 5.53
CA LEU A 15 -22.35 -11.58 5.54
C LEU A 15 -21.84 -10.76 4.34
N LEU A 16 -22.35 -11.05 3.14
CA LEU A 16 -22.01 -10.32 1.92
C LEU A 16 -22.35 -8.83 2.03
N GLY A 17 -23.54 -8.47 2.52
CA GLY A 17 -23.93 -7.07 2.70
C GLY A 17 -23.01 -6.33 3.68
N ARG A 18 -22.53 -7.00 4.73
CA ARG A 18 -21.54 -6.42 5.66
C ARG A 18 -20.17 -6.25 5.00
N ALA A 19 -19.74 -7.21 4.19
CA ALA A 19 -18.51 -7.08 3.41
C ALA A 19 -18.57 -5.91 2.41
N VAL A 20 -19.74 -5.68 1.78
CA VAL A 20 -19.97 -4.50 0.92
C VAL A 20 -19.82 -3.21 1.72
N ILE A 21 -20.47 -3.09 2.89
CA ILE A 21 -20.33 -1.89 3.75
C ILE A 21 -18.86 -1.65 4.12
N LEU A 22 -18.12 -2.70 4.49
CA LEU A 22 -16.70 -2.55 4.81
C LEU A 22 -15.93 -1.96 3.63
N ARG A 23 -16.15 -2.49 2.42
CA ARG A 23 -15.46 -2.07 1.20
C ARG A 23 -15.81 -0.65 0.76
N THR A 24 -17.07 -0.25 0.87
CA THR A 24 -17.56 1.01 0.30
C THR A 24 -17.61 2.17 1.29
N ILE A 25 -17.62 1.90 2.60
CA ILE A 25 -17.83 2.94 3.61
C ILE A 25 -16.71 2.98 4.64
N VAL A 26 -16.29 1.83 5.17
CA VAL A 26 -15.37 1.80 6.32
C VAL A 26 -13.91 1.87 5.87
N LEU A 27 -13.50 0.99 4.96
CA LEU A 27 -12.13 0.88 4.49
C LEU A 27 -11.65 2.08 3.65
N PRO A 28 -12.49 2.79 2.87
CA PRO A 28 -12.06 4.02 2.20
C PRO A 28 -11.50 5.09 3.12
N LEU A 29 -11.92 5.13 4.39
CA LEU A 29 -11.33 6.04 5.39
C LEU A 29 -9.85 5.74 5.64
N LEU A 30 -9.46 4.46 5.62
CA LEU A 30 -8.07 4.05 5.72
C LEU A 30 -7.31 4.35 4.43
N TRP A 31 -7.93 4.12 3.28
CA TRP A 31 -7.29 4.32 1.97
C TRP A 31 -6.94 5.79 1.71
N TYR A 32 -7.78 6.70 2.17
CA TYR A 32 -7.48 8.14 2.10
C TYR A 32 -6.15 8.49 2.78
N THR A 33 -5.90 7.94 3.97
CA THR A 33 -4.64 8.15 4.69
C THR A 33 -3.49 7.31 4.12
N ALA A 34 -3.77 6.07 3.71
CA ALA A 34 -2.78 5.13 3.19
C ALA A 34 -2.20 5.59 1.82
N ALA A 35 -2.94 6.42 1.09
CA ALA A 35 -2.48 7.01 -0.17
C ALA A 35 -1.27 7.95 -0.02
N VAL A 36 -1.04 8.48 1.19
CA VAL A 36 0.03 9.47 1.45
C VAL A 36 0.90 9.12 2.67
N THR A 37 0.52 8.11 3.45
CA THR A 37 1.28 7.65 4.62
C THR A 37 1.35 6.13 4.68
N PRO A 38 2.45 5.55 5.19
CA PRO A 38 2.58 4.10 5.27
C PRO A 38 1.73 3.61 6.43
N VAL A 39 0.90 2.58 6.20
CA VAL A 39 0.07 1.99 7.26
C VAL A 39 0.95 1.13 8.16
N PRO A 40 1.11 1.45 9.46
CA PRO A 40 1.89 0.62 10.37
C PRO A 40 1.26 -0.76 10.54
N ALA A 41 2.08 -1.80 10.73
CA ALA A 41 1.60 -3.17 10.90
C ALA A 41 0.61 -3.32 12.07
N SER A 42 0.81 -2.57 13.16
CA SER A 42 -0.10 -2.53 14.30
C SER A 42 -1.49 -2.00 13.92
N VAL A 43 -1.55 -0.93 13.12
CA VAL A 43 -2.81 -0.35 12.62
C VAL A 43 -3.48 -1.30 11.63
N ALA A 44 -2.72 -1.91 10.71
CA ALA A 44 -3.26 -2.89 9.78
C ALA A 44 -3.91 -4.08 10.53
N LEU A 45 -3.27 -4.55 11.61
CA LEU A 45 -3.81 -5.61 12.46
C LEU A 45 -5.09 -5.18 13.19
N GLN A 46 -5.13 -3.97 13.74
CA GLN A 46 -6.35 -3.41 14.34
C GLN A 46 -7.49 -3.33 13.32
N VAL A 47 -7.20 -2.88 12.09
CA VAL A 47 -8.19 -2.82 11.00
C VAL A 47 -8.72 -4.20 10.66
N LYS A 48 -7.85 -5.21 10.55
CA LYS A 48 -8.24 -6.61 10.33
C LYS A 48 -9.19 -7.11 11.43
N ARG A 49 -8.87 -6.85 12.71
CA ARG A 49 -9.72 -7.20 13.86
C ARG A 49 -11.07 -6.50 13.82
N LEU A 50 -11.09 -5.22 13.48
CA LEU A 50 -12.33 -4.44 13.33
C LEU A 50 -13.21 -4.99 12.20
N CYS A 51 -12.61 -5.31 11.05
CA CYS A 51 -13.31 -5.91 9.92
C CYS A 51 -13.94 -7.25 10.32
N LYS A 52 -13.17 -8.15 10.97
CA LYS A 52 -13.69 -9.43 11.48
C LYS A 52 -14.84 -9.23 12.48
N SER A 53 -14.66 -8.32 13.44
CA SER A 53 -15.69 -8.04 14.45
C SER A 53 -16.99 -7.56 13.82
N PHE A 54 -16.90 -6.66 12.84
CA PHE A 54 -18.04 -6.17 12.08
C PHE A 54 -18.71 -7.29 11.25
N LEU A 55 -17.92 -8.07 10.49
CA LEU A 55 -18.40 -9.18 9.66
C LEU A 55 -19.11 -10.27 10.46
N PHE A 56 -18.70 -10.53 11.69
CA PHE A 56 -19.31 -11.58 12.52
C PHE A 56 -20.25 -11.05 13.59
N LYS A 57 -20.67 -9.77 13.51
CA LYS A 57 -21.61 -9.11 14.46
C LYS A 57 -21.13 -9.15 15.92
N LYS A 58 -19.83 -9.33 16.16
CA LYS A 58 -19.23 -9.32 17.50
C LYS A 58 -19.08 -7.89 18.00
N THR A 59 -18.77 -7.75 19.28
CA THR A 59 -18.49 -6.45 19.89
C THR A 59 -17.29 -5.81 19.18
N ILE A 60 -17.49 -4.61 18.64
CA ILE A 60 -16.45 -3.89 17.91
C ILE A 60 -15.41 -3.41 18.93
N SER A 61 -14.20 -3.94 18.82
CA SER A 61 -13.07 -3.61 19.69
C SER A 61 -11.78 -3.65 18.86
N GLU A 62 -10.85 -2.75 19.16
CA GLU A 62 -9.55 -2.68 18.49
C GLU A 62 -8.53 -3.66 19.08
N THR A 63 -8.73 -4.04 20.35
CA THR A 63 -7.79 -4.84 21.14
C THR A 63 -8.18 -6.31 21.20
N ARG A 64 -9.47 -6.62 21.21
CA ARG A 64 -9.95 -8.01 21.30
C ARG A 64 -9.83 -8.70 19.95
N ASP A 65 -9.02 -9.75 19.91
CA ASP A 65 -8.98 -10.63 18.75
C ASP A 65 -10.14 -11.62 18.78
N PHE A 66 -10.62 -11.97 17.59
CA PHE A 66 -11.73 -12.89 17.43
C PHE A 66 -11.43 -13.86 16.28
N LYS A 67 -11.41 -15.14 16.60
CA LYS A 67 -11.32 -16.20 15.60
C LYS A 67 -12.69 -16.34 14.91
N GLY A 68 -12.75 -15.95 13.64
CA GLY A 68 -13.94 -16.06 12.81
C GLY A 68 -14.40 -17.51 12.68
N THR A 69 -15.68 -17.70 12.34
CA THR A 69 -16.25 -19.03 12.04
C THR A 69 -15.73 -19.59 10.72
N MET A 70 -15.16 -18.73 9.86
CA MET A 70 -14.59 -19.09 8.57
C MET A 70 -13.09 -18.86 8.59
N ALA A 71 -12.38 -19.63 7.75
CA ALA A 71 -10.96 -19.45 7.53
C ALA A 71 -10.69 -18.04 6.95
N GLU A 72 -9.58 -17.43 7.35
CA GLU A 72 -9.33 -16.01 7.11
C GLU A 72 -9.07 -15.70 5.63
N GLU A 73 -8.49 -16.64 4.89
CA GLU A 73 -8.21 -16.52 3.46
C GLU A 73 -9.49 -16.31 2.63
N TRP A 74 -10.63 -16.83 3.08
CA TRP A 74 -11.92 -16.64 2.42
C TRP A 74 -12.41 -15.18 2.48
N LEU A 75 -11.97 -14.41 3.48
CA LEU A 75 -12.35 -13.01 3.63
C LEU A 75 -11.76 -12.17 2.49
N TYR A 76 -10.51 -12.46 2.10
CA TYR A 76 -9.75 -11.68 1.13
C TYR A 76 -9.83 -12.23 -0.30
N ARG A 77 -10.19 -13.51 -0.46
CA ARG A 77 -10.39 -14.13 -1.78
C ARG A 77 -11.45 -13.37 -2.58
N GLN A 78 -11.23 -13.25 -3.90
CA GLN A 78 -12.15 -12.57 -4.82
C GLN A 78 -13.57 -13.17 -4.79
N THR A 79 -14.57 -12.33 -5.03
CA THR A 79 -15.98 -12.74 -5.05
C THR A 79 -16.29 -13.70 -6.20
N SER A 80 -15.58 -13.59 -7.33
CA SER A 80 -15.68 -14.52 -8.47
C SER A 80 -15.25 -15.95 -8.12
N SER A 81 -14.34 -16.11 -7.16
CA SER A 81 -13.87 -17.42 -6.67
C SER A 81 -14.57 -17.85 -5.37
N GLY A 82 -15.71 -17.25 -5.04
CA GLY A 82 -16.51 -17.59 -3.86
C GLY A 82 -16.08 -16.93 -2.55
N GLY A 83 -15.09 -16.02 -2.56
CA GLY A 83 -14.68 -15.26 -1.37
C GLY A 83 -15.52 -14.01 -1.11
N LEU A 84 -15.18 -13.25 -0.07
CA LEU A 84 -15.87 -11.97 0.26
C LEU A 84 -15.29 -10.75 -0.47
N GLY A 85 -14.11 -10.89 -1.09
CA GLY A 85 -13.43 -9.84 -1.83
C GLY A 85 -13.08 -8.61 -0.98
N LEU A 86 -12.73 -8.81 0.30
CA LEU A 86 -12.22 -7.72 1.12
C LEU A 86 -10.75 -7.47 0.76
N PRO A 87 -10.33 -6.22 0.57
CA PRO A 87 -8.92 -5.92 0.36
C PRO A 87 -8.15 -6.18 1.67
N ASP A 88 -7.02 -6.88 1.55
CA ASP A 88 -6.07 -6.99 2.66
C ASP A 88 -5.44 -5.60 2.92
N PRO A 89 -5.49 -5.06 4.15
CA PRO A 89 -5.02 -3.70 4.40
C PRO A 89 -3.55 -3.44 4.12
N VAL A 90 -2.69 -4.44 4.26
CA VAL A 90 -1.26 -4.29 3.98
C VAL A 90 -1.06 -4.28 2.47
N ALA A 91 -1.52 -5.34 1.79
CA ALA A 91 -1.36 -5.45 0.35
C ALA A 91 -2.01 -4.31 -0.43
N PHE A 92 -3.18 -3.81 0.02
CA PHE A 92 -3.85 -2.69 -0.62
C PHE A 92 -3.13 -1.36 -0.38
N SER A 93 -2.57 -1.14 0.82
CA SER A 93 -1.72 0.03 1.09
C SER A 93 -0.49 0.04 0.18
N ASP A 94 0.19 -1.09 0.06
CA ASP A 94 1.36 -1.23 -0.81
C ASP A 94 0.98 -0.98 -2.29
N ALA A 95 -0.17 -1.49 -2.72
CA ALA A 95 -0.70 -1.25 -4.06
C ALA A 95 -1.02 0.23 -4.32
N LEU A 96 -1.55 0.97 -3.33
CA LEU A 96 -1.80 2.41 -3.47
C LEU A 96 -0.49 3.19 -3.67
N GLN A 97 0.54 2.85 -2.90
CA GLN A 97 1.86 3.48 -3.03
C GLN A 97 2.50 3.21 -4.39
N LEU A 98 2.40 1.97 -4.88
CA LEU A 98 2.86 1.60 -6.22
C LEU A 98 2.08 2.31 -7.32
N CYS A 99 0.75 2.41 -7.20
CA CYS A 99 -0.07 3.17 -8.13
C CYS A 99 0.33 4.65 -8.15
N SER A 100 0.58 5.27 -7.00
CA SER A 100 1.06 6.66 -6.92
C SER A 100 2.38 6.86 -7.68
N LEU A 101 3.35 5.97 -7.49
CA LEU A 101 4.61 6.00 -8.23
C LEU A 101 4.41 5.82 -9.74
N ARG A 102 3.62 4.82 -10.15
CA ARG A 102 3.30 4.56 -11.56
C ARG A 102 2.61 5.75 -12.21
N ASP A 103 1.63 6.35 -11.52
CA ASP A 103 0.85 7.45 -12.06
C ASP A 103 1.70 8.71 -12.21
N ALA A 104 2.66 8.93 -11.30
CA ALA A 104 3.65 9.99 -11.43
C ALA A 104 4.58 9.76 -12.64
N MET A 105 5.09 8.53 -12.81
CA MET A 105 5.91 8.17 -13.96
C MET A 105 5.15 8.38 -15.27
N CYS A 106 3.90 7.90 -15.35
CA CYS A 106 3.04 8.07 -16.52
C CYS A 106 2.81 9.55 -16.84
N ALA A 107 2.49 10.36 -15.83
CA ALA A 107 2.28 11.80 -16.01
C ALA A 107 3.53 12.53 -16.50
N VAL A 108 4.72 12.17 -15.99
CA VAL A 108 6.00 12.74 -16.46
C VAL A 108 6.31 12.28 -17.89
N SER A 109 6.07 11.01 -18.23
CA SER A 109 6.28 10.51 -19.59
C SER A 109 5.42 11.22 -20.63
N VAL A 110 4.21 11.65 -20.27
CA VAL A 110 3.28 12.34 -21.18
C VAL A 110 3.53 13.85 -21.22
N SER A 111 3.73 14.49 -20.07
CA SER A 111 3.80 15.96 -19.97
C SER A 111 5.22 16.52 -19.94
N HIS A 112 6.24 15.66 -19.76
CA HIS A 112 7.63 16.03 -19.48
C HIS A 112 7.80 16.95 -18.25
N THR A 113 6.79 17.04 -17.39
CA THR A 113 6.80 17.86 -16.18
C THR A 113 6.37 17.04 -14.97
N VAL A 114 7.03 17.27 -13.83
CA VAL A 114 6.68 16.59 -12.59
C VAL A 114 5.35 17.15 -12.06
N PRO A 115 4.34 16.31 -11.79
CA PRO A 115 3.09 16.79 -11.23
C PRO A 115 3.31 17.43 -9.86
N ARG A 116 2.62 18.55 -9.59
CA ARG A 116 2.75 19.29 -8.33
C ARG A 116 2.47 18.43 -7.09
N TRP A 117 1.54 17.47 -7.20
CA TRP A 117 1.22 16.56 -6.11
C TRP A 117 2.34 15.54 -5.80
N PHE A 118 3.23 15.29 -6.77
CA PHE A 118 4.37 14.38 -6.63
C PHE A 118 5.70 15.11 -6.39
N GLN A 119 5.77 16.41 -6.66
CA GLN A 119 6.98 17.23 -6.53
C GLN A 119 7.74 17.03 -5.20
N PRO A 120 7.09 16.95 -4.01
CA PRO A 120 7.81 16.73 -2.77
C PRO A 120 8.54 15.39 -2.74
N ALA A 121 7.89 14.33 -3.22
CA ALA A 121 8.51 13.00 -3.32
C ALA A 121 9.65 13.00 -4.34
N PHE A 122 9.47 13.66 -5.48
CA PHE A 122 10.49 13.80 -6.51
C PHE A 122 11.77 14.46 -5.98
N ILE A 123 11.64 15.50 -5.14
CA ILE A 123 12.79 16.15 -4.49
C ILE A 123 13.46 15.19 -3.49
N LEU A 124 12.67 14.51 -2.65
CA LEU A 124 13.19 13.51 -1.70
C LEU A 124 13.94 12.36 -2.39
N PHE A 125 13.60 12.06 -3.64
CA PHE A 125 14.27 10.98 -4.39
C PHE A 125 15.71 11.32 -4.79
N ALA A 126 16.12 12.59 -4.70
CA ALA A 126 17.49 12.99 -4.92
C ALA A 126 18.40 12.66 -3.71
N ASP A 127 17.87 12.62 -2.48
CA ASP A 127 18.67 12.42 -1.27
C ASP A 127 19.51 11.13 -1.28
N PRO A 128 18.99 9.96 -1.72
CA PRO A 128 19.77 8.74 -1.78
C PRO A 128 20.87 8.75 -2.87
N LEU A 129 20.81 9.71 -3.80
CA LEU A 129 21.66 9.82 -5.00
C LEU A 129 22.82 10.81 -4.77
N VAL A 130 23.70 10.48 -3.82
CA VAL A 130 24.79 11.34 -3.31
C VAL A 130 25.71 11.91 -4.42
N TYR A 131 25.79 11.28 -5.59
CA TYR A 131 26.75 11.62 -6.66
C TYR A 131 26.12 12.20 -7.94
N GLY A 132 24.93 12.80 -7.87
CA GLY A 132 24.40 13.63 -8.97
C GLY A 132 23.28 13.02 -9.81
N GLY A 133 22.43 12.19 -9.20
CA GLY A 133 21.14 11.79 -9.80
C GLY A 133 19.97 12.60 -9.23
N ALA A 134 18.86 12.67 -9.96
CA ALA A 134 17.66 13.37 -9.53
C ALA A 134 16.37 12.61 -9.83
N GLY A 135 15.38 12.74 -8.95
CA GLY A 135 14.03 12.27 -9.21
C GLY A 135 13.93 10.79 -9.55
N PHE A 136 13.54 10.46 -10.78
CA PHE A 136 13.35 9.07 -11.21
C PHE A 136 14.64 8.31 -11.51
N ASP A 137 15.81 8.94 -11.49
CA ASP A 137 17.09 8.23 -11.52
C ASP A 137 17.19 7.21 -10.37
N LEU A 138 16.48 7.46 -9.26
CA LEU A 138 16.35 6.56 -8.12
C LEU A 138 15.78 5.18 -8.50
N LEU A 139 14.99 5.09 -9.58
CA LEU A 139 14.40 3.83 -10.05
C LEU A 139 15.46 2.85 -10.57
N TYR A 140 16.64 3.35 -10.92
CA TYR A 140 17.79 2.57 -11.39
C TYR A 140 18.84 2.36 -10.30
N ALA A 141 18.71 3.06 -9.17
CA ALA A 141 19.63 2.92 -8.06
C ALA A 141 19.47 1.55 -7.38
N GLN A 142 20.58 1.02 -6.88
CA GLN A 142 20.57 -0.21 -6.08
C GLN A 142 19.93 0.06 -4.73
N VAL A 143 18.66 -0.33 -4.57
CA VAL A 143 17.93 -0.16 -3.30
C VAL A 143 18.54 -1.07 -2.23
N PRO A 144 19.00 -0.54 -1.07
CA PRO A 144 19.61 -1.32 -0.03
C PRO A 144 18.71 -2.46 0.45
N ARG A 145 19.27 -3.67 0.40
CA ARG A 145 18.63 -4.90 0.87
C ARG A 145 19.11 -5.15 2.30
N GLY A 146 18.21 -5.06 3.27
CA GLY A 146 18.57 -5.28 4.68
C GLY A 146 17.61 -4.62 5.67
N PHE A 147 17.77 -5.00 6.94
CA PHE A 147 17.07 -4.38 8.08
C PHE A 147 17.64 -3.00 8.42
N THR A 148 18.91 -2.75 8.10
CA THR A 148 19.58 -1.46 8.27
C THR A 148 19.64 -0.74 6.93
N LEU A 149 19.20 0.52 6.94
CA LEU A 149 19.26 1.42 5.78
C LEU A 149 20.44 2.37 5.95
N PRO A 150 21.25 2.61 4.90
CA PRO A 150 22.23 3.69 4.91
C PRO A 150 21.57 5.04 5.21
N ALA A 151 22.32 5.97 5.81
CA ALA A 151 21.77 7.27 6.25
C ALA A 151 21.08 8.05 5.11
N SER A 152 21.61 7.97 3.89
CA SER A 152 21.04 8.63 2.71
C SER A 152 19.67 8.07 2.27
N TRP A 153 19.34 6.84 2.66
CA TRP A 153 18.06 6.21 2.36
C TRP A 153 17.04 6.36 3.49
N LEU A 154 17.46 6.82 4.68
CA LEU A 154 16.56 7.04 5.81
C LEU A 154 15.61 8.22 5.58
N SER A 155 16.06 9.27 4.89
CA SER A 155 15.23 10.46 4.60
C SER A 155 14.03 10.15 3.72
N LEU A 156 14.14 9.12 2.88
CA LEU A 156 13.10 8.67 1.97
C LEU A 156 11.87 8.09 2.69
N GLY A 157 12.06 7.59 3.91
CA GLY A 157 10.99 7.03 4.75
C GLY A 157 10.43 5.69 4.27
N THR A 158 9.67 5.04 5.15
CA THR A 158 9.12 3.69 4.88
C THR A 158 8.08 3.66 3.77
N PHE A 159 7.44 4.80 3.48
CA PHE A 159 6.42 4.94 2.43
C PHE A 159 6.96 4.62 1.03
N TRP A 160 8.17 5.06 0.70
CA TRP A 160 8.74 4.90 -0.63
C TRP A 160 9.70 3.70 -0.73
N ILE A 161 10.35 3.33 0.37
CA ILE A 161 11.30 2.21 0.39
C ILE A 161 10.64 0.88 0.01
N GLY A 162 9.42 0.62 0.50
CA GLY A 162 8.67 -0.60 0.16
C GLY A 162 8.38 -0.74 -1.34
N PRO A 163 7.74 0.27 -1.95
CA PRO A 163 7.51 0.35 -3.40
C PRO A 163 8.79 0.21 -4.23
N LEU A 164 9.86 0.94 -3.87
CA LEU A 164 11.13 0.91 -4.61
C LEU A 164 11.82 -0.45 -4.54
N ARG A 165 11.76 -1.13 -3.38
CA ARG A 165 12.24 -2.53 -3.27
C ARG A 165 11.45 -3.48 -4.16
N SER A 166 10.13 -3.29 -4.22
CA SER A 166 9.25 -4.09 -5.08
C SER A 166 9.55 -3.85 -6.57
N TRP A 167 9.76 -2.59 -6.95
CA TRP A 167 10.18 -2.18 -8.28
C TRP A 167 11.54 -2.77 -8.67
N TYR A 168 12.56 -2.61 -7.82
CA TYR A 168 13.90 -3.15 -8.07
C TYR A 168 13.87 -4.68 -8.18
N LYS A 169 13.07 -5.37 -7.37
CA LYS A 169 12.84 -6.82 -7.50
C LYS A 169 12.24 -7.15 -8.87
N LEU A 170 11.26 -6.38 -9.33
CA LEU A 170 10.62 -6.59 -10.63
C LEU A 170 11.62 -6.39 -11.77
N ILE A 171 12.38 -5.28 -11.77
CA ILE A 171 13.45 -5.04 -12.76
C ILE A 171 14.43 -6.20 -12.77
N THR A 172 15.00 -6.56 -11.62
CA THR A 172 16.02 -7.64 -11.56
C THR A 172 15.49 -9.02 -11.96
N THR A 173 14.17 -9.25 -11.88
CA THR A 173 13.54 -10.52 -12.27
C THR A 173 13.17 -10.56 -13.75
N HIS A 174 12.77 -9.42 -14.34
CA HIS A 174 12.13 -9.36 -15.67
C HIS A 174 12.90 -8.55 -16.71
N CYS A 175 13.89 -7.74 -16.31
CA CYS A 175 14.73 -6.94 -17.18
C CYS A 175 16.19 -7.31 -16.95
N THR A 176 16.96 -7.52 -18.02
CA THR A 176 18.42 -7.62 -17.86
C THR A 176 18.97 -6.20 -17.76
N ILE A 177 19.95 -5.96 -16.88
CA ILE A 177 20.60 -4.63 -16.77
C ILE A 177 21.20 -4.20 -18.14
N ALA A 178 21.49 -5.15 -19.02
CA ALA A 178 21.91 -4.94 -20.41
C ALA A 178 20.85 -4.26 -21.31
N ASP A 179 19.57 -4.30 -20.93
CA ASP A 179 18.49 -3.61 -21.64
C ASP A 179 18.51 -2.08 -21.40
N PHE A 180 19.28 -1.61 -20.41
CA PHE A 180 19.53 -0.20 -20.13
C PHE A 180 20.88 0.20 -20.73
N GLY A 181 20.88 0.57 -22.01
CA GLY A 181 22.08 0.84 -22.83
C GLY A 181 23.06 1.92 -22.32
N TRP A 182 22.79 2.56 -21.18
CA TRP A 182 23.68 3.53 -20.53
C TRP A 182 24.44 2.93 -19.32
N ALA A 183 24.08 1.75 -18.81
CA ALA A 183 24.73 1.13 -17.66
C ALA A 183 26.13 0.53 -17.96
N ILE A 184 26.61 0.69 -19.20
CA ILE A 184 27.94 0.26 -19.68
C ILE A 184 28.86 1.48 -19.95
N MET A 185 28.42 2.70 -19.66
CA MET A 185 29.27 3.90 -19.77
C MET A 185 29.69 4.47 -18.42
#